data_AF-E2SQR5-F1
#
_entry.id   AF-E2SQR5-F1
#
_cell.length_a   1.000
_cell.length_b   1.000
_cell.length_c   1.000
_cell.angle_alpha   90.00
_cell.angle_beta   90.00
_cell.angle_gamma   90.00
#
_symmetry.space_group_name_H-M   'P 1'
#
loop_
_entity.id
_entity.type
_entity.pdbx_description
1 polymer ?
#
loop_
_entity_poly.entity_id
_entity_poly.type
_entity_poly.pdbx_seq_one_letter_code
_entity_poly.pdbx_strand_id
1 'polypeptide(L)'
;MAEERKTTLTKRDINRVIARWYITTEMSLNYERMQSIAYTYALIPALKKLYPNKEDMIPALQRHLELFNTNATAGGLILGTTLAMEEEKANNPDAIPSESIVAVKTGLMGPVAALGDSFSAGTITTLFILASCSLAQGGSIAGFWLLLLGTMYTLGELIIFTKMTYTKGRSAIKDIMSSKLMTNIIEGANILGMAMMGALTASMVNLAVAITANFDEATLSVQEKIDGIMPGILSIAVLFIYYYLISKKHVSVAKLVFFTIVIALVCAAIGLF
;
A
#
# COMPACT_ATOMS: atom_id res chain seq x y z
N MET A 1 -12.38 -28.59 -41.65
CA MET A 1 -11.55 -28.16 -40.51
C MET A 1 -12.46 -27.32 -39.62
N ALA A 2 -12.84 -27.84 -38.45
CA ALA A 2 -13.65 -27.06 -37.53
C ALA A 2 -12.78 -25.91 -37.01
N GLU A 3 -13.22 -24.67 -37.15
CA GLU A 3 -12.61 -23.52 -36.46
C GLU A 3 -12.55 -23.85 -34.97
N GLU A 4 -11.35 -24.02 -34.42
CA GLU A 4 -11.15 -24.11 -32.98
C GLU A 4 -11.72 -22.84 -32.35
N ARG A 5 -12.83 -22.99 -31.62
CA ARG A 5 -13.45 -21.88 -30.90
C ARG A 5 -12.48 -21.36 -29.84
N LYS A 6 -11.85 -20.22 -30.12
CA LYS A 6 -11.08 -19.49 -29.12
C LYS A 6 -11.99 -19.10 -27.96
N THR A 7 -11.60 -19.52 -26.76
CA THR A 7 -12.25 -19.15 -25.50
C THR A 7 -11.65 -17.84 -25.01
N THR A 8 -12.46 -16.79 -24.99
CA THR A 8 -12.04 -15.44 -24.56
C THR A 8 -12.74 -15.04 -23.26
N LEU A 9 -12.00 -14.46 -22.32
CA LEU A 9 -12.56 -13.91 -21.09
C LEU A 9 -13.32 -12.62 -21.40
N THR A 10 -14.52 -12.50 -20.84
CA THR A 10 -15.31 -11.28 -20.99
C THR A 10 -14.89 -10.23 -19.97
N LYS A 11 -15.23 -8.97 -20.21
CA LYS A 11 -15.07 -7.89 -19.21
C LYS A 11 -15.74 -8.24 -17.87
N ARG A 12 -16.85 -8.99 -17.88
CA ARG A 12 -17.54 -9.45 -16.67
C ARG A 12 -16.70 -10.47 -15.90
N ASP A 13 -16.00 -11.37 -16.60
CA ASP A 13 -15.14 -12.37 -15.98
C ASP A 13 -13.96 -11.68 -15.26
N ILE A 14 -13.31 -10.73 -15.93
CA ILE A 14 -12.18 -9.96 -15.38
C ILE A 14 -12.63 -9.14 -14.16
N ASN A 15 -13.75 -8.41 -14.26
CA ASN A 15 -14.28 -7.66 -13.13
C ASN A 15 -14.63 -8.55 -11.94
N ARG A 16 -15.12 -9.79 -12.18
CA ARG A 16 -15.41 -10.76 -11.12
C ARG A 16 -14.12 -11.23 -10.43
N VAL A 17 -13.05 -11.46 -11.19
CA VAL A 17 -11.72 -11.79 -10.64
C VAL A 17 -11.20 -10.63 -9.79
N ILE A 18 -11.25 -9.40 -10.30
CA ILE A 18 -10.83 -8.19 -9.57
C ILE A 18 -11.61 -8.04 -8.25
N ALA A 19 -12.94 -8.18 -8.30
CA ALA A 19 -13.78 -8.05 -7.11
C ALA A 19 -13.46 -9.12 -6.06
N ARG A 20 -13.23 -10.37 -6.48
CA ARG A 20 -12.82 -11.45 -5.57
C ARG A 20 -11.45 -11.18 -4.97
N TRP A 21 -10.48 -10.77 -5.78
CA TRP A 21 -9.14 -10.41 -5.30
C TRP A 21 -9.22 -9.31 -4.24
N TYR A 22 -9.86 -8.18 -4.57
CA TYR A 22 -9.98 -7.04 -3.67
C TYR A 22 -10.58 -7.41 -2.30
N ILE A 23 -11.58 -8.27 -2.27
CA ILE A 23 -12.24 -8.69 -1.02
C ILE A 23 -11.37 -9.70 -0.23
N THR A 24 -10.56 -10.52 -0.90
CA THR A 24 -9.95 -11.71 -0.28
C THR A 24 -8.44 -11.67 -0.11
N THR A 25 -7.71 -10.73 -0.74
CA THR A 25 -6.23 -10.68 -0.79
C THR A 25 -5.54 -11.03 0.53
N GLU A 26 -5.96 -10.45 1.65
CA GLU A 26 -5.33 -10.67 2.96
C GLU A 26 -6.08 -11.67 3.86
N MET A 27 -7.21 -12.23 3.43
CA MET A 27 -8.03 -13.10 4.28
C MET A 27 -7.39 -14.46 4.57
N SER A 28 -6.48 -14.91 3.69
CA SER A 28 -5.89 -16.26 3.74
C SER A 28 -4.38 -16.25 3.98
N LEU A 29 -3.84 -15.11 4.44
CA LEU A 29 -2.43 -14.91 4.65
C LEU A 29 -1.88 -15.95 5.65
N ASN A 30 -0.94 -16.77 5.18
CA ASN A 30 -0.28 -17.79 5.99
C ASN A 30 1.23 -17.83 5.71
N TYR A 31 2.04 -18.29 6.65
CA TYR A 31 3.50 -18.26 6.51
C TYR A 31 4.06 -19.24 5.46
N GLU A 32 3.31 -20.28 5.10
CA GLU A 32 3.78 -21.28 4.12
C GLU A 32 3.68 -20.74 2.70
N ARG A 33 2.55 -20.10 2.35
CA ARG A 33 2.22 -19.73 0.97
C ARG A 33 1.61 -18.33 0.81
N MET A 34 1.64 -17.52 1.85
CA MET A 34 1.19 -16.12 1.89
C MET A 34 -0.24 -15.97 1.34
N GLN A 35 -0.45 -15.19 0.28
CA GLN A 35 -1.75 -14.85 -0.29
C GLN A 35 -2.23 -15.85 -1.38
N SER A 36 -1.51 -16.94 -1.62
CA SER A 36 -1.78 -17.89 -2.73
C SER A 36 -3.20 -18.45 -2.76
N ILE A 37 -3.83 -18.69 -1.60
CA ILE A 37 -5.19 -19.22 -1.50
C ILE A 37 -6.19 -18.19 -2.02
N ALA A 38 -6.11 -16.93 -1.55
CA ALA A 38 -6.92 -15.82 -2.03
C ALA A 38 -6.70 -15.57 -3.53
N TYR A 39 -5.44 -15.63 -3.97
CA TYR A 39 -5.07 -15.46 -5.38
C TYR A 39 -5.73 -16.52 -6.26
N THR A 40 -5.62 -17.79 -5.86
CA THR A 40 -6.26 -18.91 -6.56
C THR A 40 -7.78 -18.73 -6.58
N TYR A 41 -8.39 -18.41 -5.43
CA TYR A 41 -9.83 -18.18 -5.31
C TYR A 41 -10.34 -17.08 -6.25
N ALA A 42 -9.58 -16.00 -6.38
CA ALA A 42 -9.89 -14.90 -7.28
C ALA A 42 -9.93 -15.36 -8.74
N LEU A 43 -9.00 -16.23 -9.15
CA LEU A 43 -8.87 -16.75 -10.51
C LEU A 43 -9.90 -17.83 -10.89
N ILE A 44 -10.46 -18.57 -9.92
CA ILE A 44 -11.39 -19.69 -10.16
C ILE A 44 -12.46 -19.41 -11.23
N PRO A 45 -13.17 -18.25 -11.26
CA PRO A 45 -14.20 -18.00 -12.28
C PRO A 45 -13.65 -17.95 -13.70
N ALA A 46 -12.46 -17.37 -13.87
CA ALA A 46 -11.79 -17.32 -15.17
C ALA A 46 -11.27 -18.72 -15.55
N LEU A 47 -10.61 -19.42 -14.62
CA LEU A 47 -10.09 -20.77 -14.86
C LEU A 47 -11.19 -21.76 -15.22
N LYS A 48 -12.35 -21.72 -14.55
CA LYS A 48 -13.51 -22.59 -14.90
C LYS A 48 -14.03 -22.38 -16.32
N LYS A 49 -13.88 -21.16 -16.86
CA LYS A 49 -14.30 -20.85 -18.22
C LYS A 49 -13.25 -21.30 -19.24
N LEU A 50 -11.97 -21.14 -18.91
CA LEU A 50 -10.84 -21.52 -19.76
C LEU A 50 -10.60 -23.03 -19.80
N TYR A 51 -10.80 -23.71 -18.67
CA TYR A 51 -10.56 -25.16 -18.49
C TYR A 51 -11.85 -25.84 -18.00
N PRO A 52 -12.79 -26.15 -18.90
CA PRO A 52 -14.06 -26.80 -18.52
C PRO A 52 -13.87 -28.25 -18.04
N ASN A 53 -12.81 -28.91 -18.50
CA ASN A 53 -12.50 -30.28 -18.10
C ASN A 53 -11.74 -30.32 -16.77
N LYS A 54 -12.07 -31.30 -15.94
CA LYS A 54 -11.42 -31.48 -14.63
C LYS A 54 -9.93 -31.76 -14.75
N GLU A 55 -9.53 -32.50 -15.77
CA GLU A 55 -8.13 -32.90 -16.02
C GLU A 55 -7.24 -31.69 -16.28
N ASP A 56 -7.74 -30.68 -16.99
CA ASP A 56 -7.01 -29.43 -17.27
C ASP A 56 -7.09 -28.43 -16.11
N MET A 57 -8.18 -28.48 -15.33
CA MET A 57 -8.42 -27.57 -14.20
C MET A 57 -7.53 -27.89 -12.99
N ILE A 58 -7.21 -29.17 -12.74
CA ILE A 58 -6.35 -29.59 -11.63
C ILE A 58 -4.94 -28.94 -11.71
N PRO A 59 -4.19 -29.08 -12.82
CA PRO A 59 -2.88 -28.46 -12.93
C PRO A 59 -2.98 -26.92 -12.92
N ALA A 60 -4.12 -26.35 -13.34
CA ALA A 60 -4.39 -24.93 -13.23
C ALA A 60 -4.52 -24.42 -11.80
N LEU A 61 -5.22 -25.16 -10.95
CA LEU A 61 -5.31 -24.81 -9.54
C LEU A 61 -3.96 -25.01 -8.84
N GLN A 62 -3.23 -26.08 -9.15
CA GLN A 62 -1.93 -26.38 -8.52
C GLN A 62 -0.89 -25.27 -8.75
N ARG A 63 -0.74 -24.78 -9.98
CA ARG A 63 0.22 -23.68 -10.27
C ARG A 63 -0.12 -22.35 -9.59
N HIS A 64 -1.41 -22.10 -9.34
CA HIS A 64 -1.85 -20.87 -8.65
C HIS A 64 -1.80 -20.98 -7.14
N LEU A 65 -1.81 -22.21 -6.59
CA LEU A 65 -1.58 -22.50 -5.17
C LEU A 65 -0.10 -22.46 -4.77
N GLU A 66 0.81 -22.25 -5.70
CA GLU A 66 2.20 -21.90 -5.38
C GLU A 66 2.29 -20.54 -4.69
N LEU A 67 3.38 -20.33 -3.94
CA LEU A 67 3.67 -19.13 -3.18
C LEU A 67 3.32 -17.87 -4.00
N PHE A 68 2.54 -16.97 -3.40
CA PHE A 68 2.23 -15.67 -3.97
C PHE A 68 2.09 -14.63 -2.87
N ASN A 69 2.86 -13.56 -2.98
CA ASN A 69 2.76 -12.42 -2.07
C ASN A 69 3.09 -11.12 -2.79
N THR A 70 2.19 -10.15 -2.72
CA THR A 70 2.41 -8.80 -3.23
C THR A 70 1.41 -7.82 -2.65
N ASN A 71 1.62 -6.53 -2.91
CA ASN A 71 0.68 -5.50 -2.51
C ASN A 71 -0.70 -5.70 -3.18
N ALA A 72 -1.79 -5.60 -2.43
CA ALA A 72 -3.14 -5.86 -2.92
C ALA A 72 -3.52 -5.06 -4.18
N THR A 73 -3.11 -3.79 -4.20
CA THR A 73 -3.45 -2.85 -5.27
C THR A 73 -2.54 -3.03 -6.48
N ALA A 74 -1.23 -2.93 -6.27
CA ALA A 74 -0.25 -3.08 -7.35
C ALA A 74 -0.25 -4.50 -7.95
N GLY A 75 -0.63 -5.50 -7.14
CA GLY A 75 -0.81 -6.89 -7.54
C GLY A 75 -1.80 -7.09 -8.69
N GLY A 76 -2.64 -6.10 -8.99
CA GLY A 76 -3.43 -6.04 -10.21
C GLY A 76 -2.60 -6.21 -11.49
N LEU A 77 -1.36 -5.73 -11.51
CA LEU A 77 -0.44 -5.93 -12.63
C LEU A 77 -0.21 -7.43 -12.89
N ILE A 78 0.11 -8.19 -11.83
CA ILE A 78 0.36 -9.62 -11.94
C ILE A 78 -0.93 -10.38 -12.25
N LEU A 79 -2.04 -9.97 -11.64
CA LEU A 79 -3.36 -10.58 -11.85
C LEU A 79 -3.80 -10.49 -13.33
N GLY A 80 -3.67 -9.30 -13.95
CA GLY A 80 -4.05 -9.10 -15.34
C GLY A 80 -3.15 -9.84 -16.33
N THR A 81 -1.83 -9.82 -16.13
CA THR A 81 -0.90 -10.61 -16.96
C THR A 81 -1.14 -12.11 -16.80
N THR A 82 -1.44 -12.59 -15.60
CA THR A 82 -1.76 -14.00 -15.37
C THR A 82 -3.02 -14.39 -16.14
N LEU A 83 -4.09 -13.59 -16.07
CA LEU A 83 -5.31 -13.84 -16.85
C LEU A 83 -5.05 -13.89 -18.37
N ALA A 84 -4.18 -13.02 -18.89
CA ALA A 84 -3.84 -13.01 -20.31
C ALA A 84 -3.04 -14.27 -20.71
N MET A 85 -2.04 -14.66 -19.91
CA MET A 85 -1.26 -15.88 -20.17
C MET A 85 -2.10 -17.15 -20.04
N GLU A 86 -3.06 -17.15 -19.11
CA GLU A 86 -4.01 -18.24 -18.94
C GLU A 86 -4.95 -18.40 -20.14
N GLU A 87 -5.46 -17.29 -20.65
CA GLU A 87 -6.30 -17.30 -21.85
C GLU A 87 -5.51 -17.74 -23.08
N GLU A 88 -4.27 -17.30 -23.23
CA GLU A 88 -3.39 -17.71 -24.33
C GLU A 88 -3.04 -19.21 -24.24
N LYS A 89 -2.71 -19.72 -23.04
CA LYS A 89 -2.45 -21.14 -22.81
C LYS A 89 -3.68 -22.02 -23.07
N ALA A 90 -4.87 -21.58 -22.66
CA ALA A 90 -6.10 -22.34 -22.90
C ALA A 90 -6.48 -22.42 -24.39
N ASN A 91 -6.12 -21.39 -25.17
CA ASN A 91 -6.35 -21.36 -26.62
C ASN A 91 -5.23 -21.97 -27.44
N ASN A 92 -4.02 -22.04 -26.90
CA ASN A 92 -2.85 -22.64 -27.53
C ASN A 92 -1.99 -23.33 -26.46
N PRO A 93 -2.26 -24.61 -26.15
CA PRO A 93 -1.58 -25.34 -25.07
C PRO A 93 -0.05 -25.39 -25.20
N ASP A 94 0.46 -25.36 -26.44
CA ASP A 94 1.89 -25.46 -26.75
C ASP A 94 2.61 -24.10 -26.75
N ALA A 95 1.87 -22.98 -26.84
CA ALA A 95 2.47 -21.64 -26.89
C ALA A 95 3.07 -21.20 -25.55
N ILE A 96 2.47 -21.60 -24.43
CA ILE A 96 2.89 -21.16 -23.10
C ILE A 96 3.08 -22.37 -22.17
N PRO A 97 4.34 -22.70 -21.81
CA PRO A 97 4.63 -23.66 -20.75
C PRO A 97 4.02 -23.22 -19.42
N SER A 98 3.49 -24.17 -18.63
CA SER A 98 2.85 -23.86 -17.34
C SER A 98 3.81 -23.16 -16.38
N GLU A 99 5.08 -23.55 -16.44
CA GLU A 99 6.21 -23.02 -15.68
C GLU A 99 6.46 -21.56 -16.02
N SER A 100 6.15 -21.12 -17.24
CA SER A 100 6.30 -19.72 -17.63
C SER A 100 5.29 -18.81 -16.92
N ILE A 101 4.06 -19.29 -16.67
CA ILE A 101 3.05 -18.53 -15.89
C ILE A 101 3.54 -18.35 -14.46
N VAL A 102 4.03 -19.44 -13.85
CA VAL A 102 4.60 -19.42 -12.50
C VAL A 102 5.84 -18.52 -12.42
N ALA A 103 6.75 -18.61 -13.39
CA ALA A 103 7.97 -17.81 -13.43
C ALA A 103 7.68 -16.31 -13.58
N VAL A 104 6.69 -15.94 -14.41
CA VAL A 104 6.26 -14.54 -14.52
C VAL A 104 5.64 -14.07 -13.21
N LYS A 105 4.76 -14.87 -12.60
CA LYS A 105 4.12 -14.57 -11.32
C LYS A 105 5.19 -14.32 -10.23
N THR A 106 6.08 -15.29 -10.02
CA THR A 106 7.14 -15.27 -8.99
C THR A 106 8.17 -14.17 -9.24
N GLY A 107 8.63 -14.01 -10.48
CA GLY A 107 9.61 -12.98 -10.84
C GLY A 107 9.09 -11.55 -10.67
N LEU A 108 7.77 -11.35 -10.70
CA LEU A 108 7.15 -10.04 -10.54
C LEU A 108 6.70 -9.73 -9.12
N MET A 109 6.58 -10.72 -8.22
CA MET A 109 6.14 -10.50 -6.83
C MET A 109 6.97 -9.42 -6.14
N GLY A 110 8.30 -9.56 -6.15
CA GLY A 110 9.21 -8.64 -5.46
C GLY A 110 9.14 -7.21 -6.01
N PRO A 111 9.37 -6.99 -7.32
CA PRO A 111 9.31 -5.66 -7.90
C PRO A 111 7.94 -4.98 -7.77
N VAL A 112 6.84 -5.70 -7.97
CA VAL A 112 5.48 -5.15 -7.86
C VAL A 112 5.12 -4.87 -6.39
N ALA A 113 5.55 -5.71 -5.46
CA ALA A 113 5.39 -5.46 -4.03
C ALA A 113 6.13 -4.19 -3.61
N ALA A 114 7.41 -4.06 -3.99
CA ALA A 114 8.20 -2.87 -3.67
C ALA A 114 7.57 -1.58 -4.21
N LEU A 115 7.02 -1.63 -5.43
CA LEU A 115 6.28 -0.51 -6.02
C LEU A 115 5.01 -0.20 -5.24
N GLY A 116 4.15 -1.19 -5.00
CA GLY A 116 2.86 -0.97 -4.32
C GLY A 116 3.03 -0.56 -2.85
N ASP A 117 4.00 -1.13 -2.15
CA ASP A 117 4.27 -0.84 -0.74
C ASP A 117 4.86 0.56 -0.56
N SER A 118 5.76 0.98 -1.44
CA SER A 118 6.35 2.32 -1.36
C SER A 118 5.37 3.39 -1.84
N PHE A 119 4.70 3.17 -2.98
CA PHE A 119 3.88 4.18 -3.63
C PHE A 119 2.44 4.18 -3.10
N SER A 120 1.69 3.10 -3.32
CA SER A 120 0.24 3.05 -3.08
C SER A 120 -0.08 3.02 -1.59
N ALA A 121 0.58 2.12 -0.84
CA ALA A 121 0.41 2.01 0.61
C ALA A 121 1.23 3.08 1.36
N GLY A 122 2.52 3.18 1.07
CA GLY A 122 3.45 4.05 1.79
C GLY A 122 3.18 5.53 1.62
N THR A 123 2.91 5.96 0.38
CA THR A 123 2.80 7.38 0.06
C THR A 123 1.36 7.83 -0.12
N ILE A 124 0.62 7.26 -1.08
CA ILE A 124 -0.72 7.75 -1.43
C ILE A 124 -1.72 7.54 -0.29
N THR A 125 -1.79 6.32 0.26
CA THR A 125 -2.72 6.01 1.35
C THR A 125 -2.39 6.84 2.60
N THR A 126 -1.11 7.00 2.94
CA THR A 126 -0.67 7.87 4.04
C THR A 126 -1.08 9.32 3.83
N LEU A 127 -0.92 9.88 2.63
CA LEU A 127 -1.36 11.24 2.29
C LEU A 127 -2.87 11.44 2.51
N PHE A 128 -3.69 10.50 2.03
CA PHE A 128 -5.15 10.56 2.23
C PHE A 128 -5.53 10.44 3.70
N ILE A 129 -4.93 9.52 4.45
CA ILE A 129 -5.19 9.37 5.90
C ILE A 129 -4.82 10.65 6.63
N LEU A 130 -3.62 11.19 6.39
CA LEU A 130 -3.11 12.39 7.04
C LEU A 130 -3.99 13.62 6.78
N ALA A 131 -4.38 13.84 5.52
CA ALA A 131 -5.29 14.92 5.16
C ALA A 131 -6.69 14.73 5.78
N SER A 132 -7.18 13.49 5.82
CA SER A 132 -8.48 13.15 6.43
C SER A 132 -8.49 13.39 7.94
N CYS A 133 -7.42 12.99 8.63
CA CYS A 133 -7.25 13.24 10.06
C CYS A 133 -7.21 14.74 10.36
N SER A 134 -6.52 15.54 9.55
CA SER A 134 -6.46 17.00 9.70
C SER A 134 -7.84 17.65 9.61
N LEU A 135 -8.63 17.29 8.59
CA LEU A 135 -10.00 17.80 8.43
C LEU A 135 -10.93 17.32 9.56
N ALA A 136 -10.77 16.08 10.01
CA ALA A 136 -11.56 15.52 11.10
C ALA A 136 -11.26 16.20 12.45
N GLN A 137 -9.99 16.52 12.73
CA GLN A 137 -9.61 17.30 13.92
C GLN A 137 -10.24 18.70 13.91
N GLY A 138 -10.40 19.31 12.73
CA GLY A 138 -11.15 20.55 12.56
C GLY A 138 -12.69 20.41 12.65
N GLY A 139 -13.21 19.21 12.96
CA GLY A 139 -14.64 18.93 13.08
C GLY A 139 -15.38 18.75 11.75
N SER A 140 -14.67 18.65 10.63
CA SER A 140 -15.29 18.56 9.29
C SER A 140 -15.52 17.11 8.86
N ILE A 141 -16.76 16.81 8.43
CA ILE A 141 -17.11 15.52 7.80
C ILE A 141 -16.38 15.29 6.46
N ALA A 142 -15.80 16.33 5.87
CA ALA A 142 -15.00 16.21 4.66
C ALA A 142 -13.82 15.24 4.83
N GLY A 143 -13.30 15.08 6.06
CA GLY A 143 -12.27 14.08 6.36
C GLY A 143 -12.71 12.64 6.04
N PHE A 144 -13.95 12.28 6.37
CA PHE A 144 -14.50 10.96 6.04
C PHE A 144 -14.56 10.73 4.52
N TRP A 145 -15.05 11.72 3.78
CA TRP A 145 -15.15 11.64 2.32
C TRP A 145 -13.79 11.58 1.64
N LEU A 146 -12.79 12.28 2.19
CA LEU A 146 -11.43 12.25 1.67
C LEU A 146 -10.77 10.88 1.89
N LEU A 147 -11.02 10.23 3.04
CA LEU A 147 -10.55 8.87 3.31
C LEU A 147 -11.21 7.85 2.36
N LEU A 148 -12.52 8.01 2.14
CA LEU A 148 -13.26 7.19 1.18
C LEU A 148 -12.69 7.37 -0.23
N LEU A 149 -12.36 8.60 -0.63
CA LEU A 149 -11.75 8.90 -1.92
C LEU A 149 -10.38 8.23 -2.08
N GLY A 150 -9.56 8.20 -1.02
CA GLY A 150 -8.31 7.45 -1.00
C GLY A 150 -8.51 5.94 -1.21
N THR A 151 -9.55 5.37 -0.60
CA THR A 151 -9.92 3.96 -0.81
C THR A 151 -10.41 3.69 -2.24
N MET A 152 -11.19 4.63 -2.81
CA MET A 152 -11.64 4.54 -4.20
C MET A 152 -10.47 4.68 -5.19
N TYR A 153 -9.45 5.47 -4.85
CA TYR A 153 -8.23 5.56 -5.63
C TYR A 153 -7.50 4.22 -5.70
N THR A 154 -7.25 3.57 -4.56
CA THR A 154 -6.55 2.27 -4.55
C THR A 154 -7.36 1.17 -5.24
N LEU A 155 -8.69 1.18 -5.14
CA LEU A 155 -9.55 0.31 -5.94
C LEU A 155 -9.44 0.61 -7.44
N GLY A 156 -9.43 1.89 -7.81
CA GLY A 156 -9.27 2.33 -9.19
C GLY A 156 -7.94 1.89 -9.79
N GLU A 157 -6.84 2.03 -9.04
CA GLU A 157 -5.50 1.57 -9.41
C GLU A 157 -5.50 0.07 -9.70
N LEU A 158 -6.06 -0.75 -8.80
CA LEU A 158 -6.20 -2.20 -9.00
C LEU A 158 -6.95 -2.53 -10.30
N ILE A 159 -8.08 -1.85 -10.55
CA ILE A 159 -8.91 -2.06 -11.74
C ILE A 159 -8.14 -1.69 -13.01
N ILE A 160 -7.49 -0.54 -13.03
CA ILE A 160 -6.76 -0.02 -14.18
C ILE A 160 -5.57 -0.93 -14.49
N PHE A 161 -4.77 -1.28 -13.49
CA PHE A 161 -3.60 -2.12 -13.65
C PHE A 161 -3.97 -3.51 -14.16
N THR A 162 -5.01 -4.12 -13.60
CA THR A 162 -5.48 -5.45 -14.05
C THR A 162 -5.98 -5.42 -15.48
N LYS A 163 -6.83 -4.45 -15.84
CA LYS A 163 -7.39 -4.38 -17.20
C LYS A 163 -6.34 -4.03 -18.25
N MET A 164 -5.40 -3.15 -17.91
CA MET A 164 -4.33 -2.74 -18.79
C MET A 164 -3.38 -3.90 -19.09
N THR A 165 -2.92 -4.61 -18.06
CA THR A 165 -1.99 -5.74 -18.22
C THR A 165 -2.64 -6.97 -18.82
N TYR A 166 -3.95 -7.17 -18.62
CA TYR A 166 -4.72 -8.16 -19.36
C TYR A 166 -4.78 -7.83 -20.87
N THR A 167 -5.09 -6.58 -21.23
CA THR A 167 -5.26 -6.19 -22.64
C THR A 167 -3.94 -6.16 -23.41
N LYS A 168 -2.85 -5.72 -22.76
CA LYS A 168 -1.54 -5.54 -23.39
C LYS A 168 -0.59 -6.75 -23.18
N GLY A 169 -0.95 -7.69 -22.31
CA GLY A 169 -0.13 -8.87 -22.03
C GLY A 169 1.18 -8.58 -21.28
N ARG A 170 2.16 -9.48 -21.44
CA ARG A 170 3.43 -9.50 -20.68
C ARG A 170 4.32 -8.25 -20.90
N SER A 171 4.24 -7.61 -22.06
CA SER A 171 5.06 -6.43 -22.39
C SER A 171 4.71 -5.21 -21.53
N ALA A 172 3.43 -5.03 -21.19
CA ALA A 172 2.98 -3.84 -20.46
C ALA A 172 3.58 -3.71 -19.06
N ILE A 173 3.85 -4.82 -18.37
CA ILE A 173 4.46 -4.74 -17.03
C ILE A 173 5.86 -4.13 -17.11
N LYS A 174 6.67 -4.55 -18.09
CA LYS A 174 8.02 -3.97 -18.27
C LYS A 174 7.92 -2.49 -18.53
N ASP A 175 7.06 -2.08 -19.46
CA ASP A 175 6.89 -0.68 -19.82
C ASP A 175 6.49 0.19 -18.62
N ILE A 176 5.61 -0.30 -17.74
CA ILE A 176 5.17 0.42 -16.54
C ILE A 176 6.30 0.52 -15.52
N MET A 177 6.97 -0.60 -15.25
CA MET A 177 7.99 -0.68 -14.20
C MET A 177 9.28 0.06 -14.58
N SER A 178 9.62 0.13 -15.87
CA SER A 178 10.76 0.90 -16.36
C SER A 178 10.38 2.29 -16.88
N SER A 179 9.13 2.71 -16.72
CA SER A 179 8.67 4.01 -17.18
C SER A 179 9.26 5.12 -16.35
N LYS A 180 9.95 6.06 -17.01
CA LYS A 180 10.39 7.32 -16.41
C LYS A 180 9.22 8.12 -15.81
N LEU A 181 8.00 7.99 -16.36
CA LEU A 181 6.81 8.62 -15.79
C LEU A 181 6.46 8.03 -14.42
N MET A 182 6.57 6.71 -14.23
CA MET A 182 6.30 6.09 -12.93
C MET A 182 7.33 6.52 -11.90
N THR A 183 8.62 6.59 -12.26
CA THR A 183 9.65 7.11 -11.37
C THR A 183 9.35 8.55 -10.95
N ASN A 184 9.03 9.44 -11.89
CA ASN A 184 8.68 10.83 -11.58
C ASN A 184 7.43 10.95 -10.69
N ILE A 185 6.41 10.12 -10.91
CA ILE A 185 5.19 10.10 -10.09
C ILE A 185 5.52 9.66 -8.65
N ILE A 186 6.33 8.61 -8.49
CA ILE A 186 6.76 8.13 -7.17
C ILE A 186 7.60 9.20 -6.45
N GLU A 187 8.56 9.81 -7.13
CA GLU A 187 9.38 10.88 -6.56
C GLU A 187 8.53 12.10 -6.14
N GLY A 188 7.62 12.56 -7.01
CA GLY A 188 6.72 13.67 -6.71
C GLY A 188 5.80 13.38 -5.52
N ALA A 189 5.25 12.16 -5.47
CA ALA A 189 4.42 11.73 -4.34
C ALA A 189 5.24 11.65 -3.05
N ASN A 190 6.47 11.13 -3.08
CA ASN A 190 7.36 11.05 -1.91
C ASN A 190 7.73 12.44 -1.38
N ILE A 191 8.03 13.40 -2.27
CA ILE A 191 8.29 14.80 -1.88
C ILE A 191 7.08 15.39 -1.17
N LEU A 192 5.88 15.22 -1.74
CA LEU A 192 4.64 15.68 -1.13
C LEU A 192 4.38 15.01 0.23
N GLY A 193 4.59 13.69 0.32
CA GLY A 193 4.48 12.91 1.55
C GLY A 193 5.39 13.41 2.66
N MET A 194 6.68 13.58 2.37
CA MET A 194 7.65 14.10 3.33
C MET A 194 7.32 15.53 3.78
N ALA A 195 6.91 16.40 2.84
CA ALA A 195 6.50 17.77 3.17
C ALA A 195 5.28 17.79 4.11
N MET A 196 4.27 16.95 3.84
CA MET A 196 3.09 16.83 4.70
C MET A 196 3.40 16.24 6.07
N MET A 197 4.26 15.22 6.16
CA MET A 197 4.70 14.68 7.46
C MET A 197 5.37 15.75 8.32
N GLY A 198 6.21 16.60 7.73
CA GLY A 198 6.83 17.72 8.43
C GLY A 198 5.80 18.74 8.92
N ALA A 199 4.89 19.17 8.05
CA ALA A 199 3.85 20.14 8.39
C ALA A 199 2.91 19.64 9.50
N LEU A 200 2.50 18.38 9.44
CA LEU A 200 1.59 17.79 10.43
C LEU A 200 2.27 17.51 11.76
N THR A 201 3.56 17.16 11.75
CA THR A 201 4.33 17.05 12.98
C THR A 201 4.40 18.40 13.69
N ALA A 202 4.67 19.48 12.95
CA ALA A 202 4.75 20.82 13.52
C ALA A 202 3.38 21.34 14.04
N SER A 203 2.26 20.95 13.40
CA SER A 203 0.94 21.48 13.75
C SER A 203 0.11 20.60 14.70
N MET A 204 0.31 19.28 14.71
CA MET A 204 -0.49 18.34 15.51
C MET A 204 0.20 17.85 16.79
N VAL A 205 1.53 17.96 16.89
CA VAL A 205 2.26 17.57 18.10
C VAL A 205 2.35 18.76 19.03
N ASN A 206 1.44 18.81 20.00
CA ASN A 206 1.44 19.80 21.07
C ASN A 206 2.41 19.37 22.18
N LEU A 207 3.62 19.93 22.16
CA LEU A 207 4.58 19.79 23.25
C LEU A 207 4.84 21.19 23.83
N ALA A 208 4.10 21.55 24.88
CA ALA A 208 4.20 22.85 25.53
C ALA A 208 4.92 22.71 26.87
N VAL A 209 6.14 23.20 26.99
CA VAL A 209 6.92 23.15 28.24
C VAL A 209 6.37 24.19 29.21
N ALA A 210 5.92 23.77 30.40
CA ALA A 210 5.25 24.63 31.39
C ALA A 210 6.22 25.49 32.24
N ILE A 211 7.50 25.58 31.87
CA ILE A 211 8.52 26.30 32.66
C ILE A 211 8.36 27.81 32.48
N THR A 212 7.83 28.47 33.51
CA THR A 212 7.75 29.92 33.63
C THR A 212 8.79 30.43 34.61
N ALA A 213 9.64 31.36 34.18
CA ALA A 213 10.55 32.08 35.07
C ALA A 213 9.85 33.36 35.53
N ASN A 214 9.42 33.40 36.79
CA ASN A 214 8.78 34.58 37.37
C ASN A 214 9.85 35.56 37.87
N PHE A 215 9.92 36.74 37.26
CA PHE A 215 10.55 37.92 37.85
C PHE A 215 9.43 38.89 38.23
N ASP A 216 9.53 39.60 39.36
CA ASP A 216 8.46 40.30 40.10
C ASP A 216 7.32 40.97 39.29
N GLU A 217 7.55 41.52 38.07
CA GLU A 217 6.51 42.10 37.19
C GLU A 217 6.42 41.49 35.77
N ALA A 218 7.20 40.46 35.45
CA ALA A 218 7.17 39.81 34.15
C ALA A 218 7.37 38.28 34.25
N THR A 219 6.34 37.53 33.87
CA THR A 219 6.41 36.09 33.67
C THR A 219 7.10 35.81 32.33
N LEU A 220 8.35 35.35 32.36
CA LEU A 220 9.09 34.96 31.16
C LEU A 220 8.83 33.48 30.87
N SER A 221 7.98 33.22 29.89
CA SER A 221 7.74 31.86 29.39
C SER A 221 8.93 31.39 28.55
N VAL A 222 9.57 30.30 28.96
CA VAL A 222 10.67 29.69 28.18
C VAL A 222 10.14 29.20 26.82
N GLN A 223 8.88 28.76 26.79
CA GLN A 223 8.20 28.35 25.56
C GLN A 223 8.08 29.49 24.55
N GLU A 224 7.72 30.70 24.97
CA GLU A 224 7.58 31.86 24.06
C GLU A 224 8.91 32.28 23.42
N LYS A 225 10.03 32.13 24.15
CA LYS A 225 11.37 32.39 23.58
C LYS A 225 11.78 31.36 22.54
N ILE A 226 11.41 30.10 22.76
CA ILE A 226 11.70 28.99 21.84
C ILE A 226 10.83 29.11 20.58
N ASP A 227 9.52 29.35 20.77
CA ASP A 227 8.58 29.53 19.67
C ASP A 227 8.84 30.83 18.88
N GLY A 228 9.44 31.85 19.51
CA GLY A 228 9.90 33.06 18.84
C GLY A 228 11.07 32.84 17.86
N ILE A 229 11.84 31.77 18.01
CA ILE A 229 12.88 31.37 17.03
C ILE A 229 12.22 30.56 15.91
N MET A 230 11.45 29.53 16.26
CA MET A 230 10.69 28.70 15.31
C MET A 230 9.56 27.96 16.05
N PRO A 231 8.28 28.20 15.71
CA PRO A 231 7.17 27.46 16.29
C PRO A 231 7.30 25.95 16.05
N GLY A 232 7.17 25.15 17.10
CA GLY A 232 7.18 23.68 17.00
C GLY A 232 8.56 23.05 16.82
N ILE A 233 9.65 23.79 17.06
CA ILE A 233 11.03 23.26 16.99
C ILE A 233 11.25 22.06 17.93
N LEU A 234 10.61 22.06 19.11
CA LEU A 234 10.66 20.95 20.06
C LEU A 234 9.98 19.70 19.50
N SER A 235 8.82 19.85 18.86
CA SER A 235 8.09 18.76 18.22
C SER A 235 8.90 18.12 17.09
N ILE A 236 9.60 18.93 16.29
CA ILE A 236 10.50 18.45 15.23
C ILE A 236 11.73 17.74 15.84
N ALA A 237 12.31 18.28 16.91
CA ALA A 237 13.45 17.63 17.58
C ALA A 237 13.07 16.24 18.11
N VAL A 238 11.90 16.12 18.74
CA VAL A 238 11.36 14.83 19.19
C VAL A 238 11.16 13.87 18.01
N LEU A 239 10.59 14.33 16.89
CA LEU A 239 10.46 13.51 15.67
C LEU A 239 11.81 12.93 15.24
N PHE A 240 12.87 13.73 15.17
CA PHE A 240 14.19 13.25 14.77
C PHE A 240 14.82 12.28 15.78
N ILE A 241 14.57 12.47 17.09
CA ILE A 241 15.00 11.51 18.12
C ILE A 241 14.32 10.16 17.89
N TYR A 242 13.00 10.13 17.68
CA TYR A 242 12.26 8.89 17.42
C TYR A 242 12.70 8.24 16.10
N TYR A 243 12.87 9.05 15.04
CA TYR A 243 13.42 8.58 13.78
C TYR A 243 14.79 7.90 13.96
N TYR A 244 15.69 8.51 14.73
CA TYR A 244 17.01 7.93 15.03
C TYR A 244 16.89 6.62 15.82
N LEU A 245 16.03 6.55 16.84
CA LEU A 245 15.83 5.34 17.64
C LEU A 245 15.25 4.18 16.83
N ILE A 246 14.34 4.46 15.89
CA ILE A 246 13.74 3.45 15.02
C ILE A 246 14.72 3.03 13.92
N SER A 247 15.27 4.01 13.18
CA SER A 247 16.08 3.74 11.98
C SER A 247 17.48 3.21 12.31
N LYS A 248 18.14 3.73 13.36
CA LYS A 248 19.53 3.38 13.70
C LYS A 248 19.65 2.39 14.85
N LYS A 249 18.73 2.44 15.83
CA LYS A 249 18.77 1.54 16.99
C LYS A 249 17.75 0.40 16.92
N HIS A 250 16.91 0.35 15.89
CA HIS A 250 15.89 -0.69 15.69
C HIS A 250 15.04 -0.94 16.94
N VAL A 251 14.78 0.11 17.72
CA VAL A 251 13.94 0.01 18.92
C VAL A 251 12.49 -0.24 18.46
N SER A 252 11.85 -1.26 19.04
CA SER A 252 10.46 -1.56 18.75
C SER A 252 9.54 -0.36 19.03
N VAL A 253 8.63 -0.08 18.09
CA VAL A 253 7.65 1.01 18.20
C VAL A 253 6.82 0.87 19.48
N ALA A 254 6.45 -0.34 19.88
CA ALA A 254 5.68 -0.59 21.11
C ALA A 254 6.45 -0.13 22.36
N LYS A 255 7.76 -0.35 22.42
CA LYS A 255 8.61 0.12 23.53
C LYS A 255 8.71 1.64 23.55
N LEU A 256 8.81 2.26 22.38
CA LEU A 256 8.85 3.72 22.27
C LEU A 256 7.55 4.34 22.75
N VAL A 257 6.39 3.85 22.31
CA VAL A 257 5.08 4.33 22.77
C VAL A 257 4.94 4.20 24.28
N PHE A 258 5.31 3.04 24.84
CA PHE A 258 5.28 2.83 26.28
C PHE A 258 6.18 3.82 27.03
N PHE A 259 7.39 4.05 26.52
CA PHE A 259 8.34 5.00 27.08
C PHE A 259 7.82 6.44 27.00
N THR A 260 7.17 6.84 25.90
CA THR A 260 6.54 8.16 25.76
C THR A 260 5.49 8.38 26.84
N ILE A 261 4.63 7.38 27.08
CA ILE A 261 3.57 7.46 28.10
C ILE A 261 4.17 7.63 29.49
N VAL A 262 5.20 6.83 29.83
CA VAL A 262 5.86 6.91 31.13
C VAL A 262 6.53 8.27 31.33
N ILE A 263 7.25 8.78 30.32
CA ILE A 263 7.86 10.12 30.39
C ILE A 263 6.79 11.19 30.56
N ALA A 264 5.70 11.14 29.78
CA ALA A 264 4.63 12.13 29.86
C ALA A 264 4.03 12.18 31.28
N LEU A 265 3.77 11.02 31.89
CA LEU A 265 3.25 10.93 33.26
C LEU A 265 4.23 11.49 34.30
N VAL A 266 5.51 11.15 34.19
CA VAL A 266 6.55 11.63 35.13
C VAL A 266 6.75 13.14 35.00
N CYS A 267 6.83 13.65 33.77
CA CYS A 267 7.01 15.08 33.53
C CYS A 267 5.78 15.89 33.95
N ALA A 268 4.56 15.36 33.75
CA ALA A 268 3.33 15.98 34.26
C ALA A 268 3.29 15.99 35.80
N ALA A 269 3.73 14.91 36.46
CA ALA A 269 3.81 14.84 37.92
C ALA A 269 4.82 15.84 38.52
N ILE A 270 5.85 16.20 37.77
CA ILE A 270 6.89 17.18 38.16
C ILE A 270 6.48 18.62 37.76
N GLY A 271 5.39 18.79 36.98
CA GLY A 271 4.93 20.10 36.49
C GLY A 271 5.78 20.67 35.35
N LEU A 272 6.49 19.81 34.62
CA LEU A 272 7.33 20.19 33.48
C LEU A 272 6.51 20.34 32.18
N PHE A 273 5.36 19.68 32.14
CA PHE A 273 4.28 19.78 31.15
C PHE A 273 2.94 19.89 31.88
#